data_AF-A0A6J2W7C1-F1
#
_entry.id   AF-A0A6J2W7C1-F1
#
_cell.length_a   1.000
_cell.length_b   1.000
_cell.length_c   1.000
_cell.angle_alpha   90.00
_cell.angle_beta   90.00
_cell.angle_gamma   90.00
#
_symmetry.space_group_name_H-M   'P 1'
#
loop_
_entity.id
_entity.type
_entity.pdbx_description
1 polymer ?
#
loop_
_entity_poly.entity_id
_entity_poly.type
_entity_poly.pdbx_seq_one_letter_code
_entity_poly.pdbx_strand_id
1 'polypeptide(L)'
;MNKSKTPASRRTDIQHIFQCYARGHKHLPAHFLLQFLCKEQMETTANHETVENMIDRYEIDKRAKVKRVMTFEGFFRYMESKDCCVFDQKHTSVYQDMSHPLSHYLISSSHNTYLTADQLVGRSHLQAYVSALRQGCRCLEIDCWDGPDSEPIVYHGYTLTSKILFKDVIATVRQHAFEVSSYPIILSLENHCSREQQVVMAQYLTSILGDFLLKESLNLTSHRELPSPNDLQYKILIKNKKLSSLGESQEKKDKEEEEDEDEDDGEEEQEKREEVSKKKRLLTKGKRKKKTVVAAELSDLVVYTKSVKFVSFSVSRDSQQFYENTSLGEKKARKLVKTSGVEFVQHNMSFITRIYPAGSRTLSSNYNPQEFWNVGAQLVALNFQSVGLPMDLNNGRFQDNGGCGYILKPDFLRSGEKGFDPNAFKHSMKPVHLLLKVISGSNLPDPKMGKSLDPLVRVEIHGAMSDSCRRQTDAVKDNSLNPRWGSAINFTIDVPELALVRFSVRHQTGPLTSDLVGQYTLPFSSMKRGYRWVPLLSREGHSLDPASLFIYVWYC
;
A
#
# COMPACT_ATOMS: atom_id res chain seq x y z
N MET A 1 -14.55 57.06 14.01
CA MET A 1 -13.40 56.19 14.33
C MET A 1 -13.70 54.78 13.85
N ASN A 2 -13.32 54.46 12.61
CA ASN A 2 -13.40 53.10 12.11
C ASN A 2 -12.30 52.27 12.78
N LYS A 3 -12.69 51.39 13.70
CA LYS A 3 -11.80 50.31 14.17
C LYS A 3 -11.48 49.46 12.94
N SER A 4 -10.28 49.67 12.39
CA SER A 4 -9.64 48.72 11.48
C SER A 4 -9.65 47.35 12.17
N LYS A 5 -10.59 46.48 11.76
CA LYS A 5 -10.52 45.05 12.10
C LYS A 5 -9.25 44.54 11.47
N THR A 6 -8.21 44.33 12.28
CA THR A 6 -7.07 43.49 11.91
C THR A 6 -7.64 42.21 11.30
N PRO A 7 -7.23 41.79 10.09
CA PRO A 7 -7.73 40.56 9.51
C PRO A 7 -7.53 39.45 10.53
N ALA A 8 -8.60 38.74 10.90
CA ALA A 8 -8.47 37.60 11.79
C ALA A 8 -7.44 36.64 11.16
N SER A 9 -6.29 36.48 11.81
CA SER A 9 -5.22 35.60 11.34
C SER A 9 -5.83 34.25 10.96
N ARG A 10 -5.52 33.74 9.76
CA ARG A 10 -6.11 32.50 9.22
C ARG A 10 -5.91 31.30 10.17
N ARG A 11 -4.94 31.38 11.09
CA ARG A 11 -4.56 30.31 12.02
C ARG A 11 -4.50 30.79 13.49
N THR A 12 -5.63 31.32 13.99
CA THR A 12 -5.76 31.75 15.40
C THR A 12 -5.42 30.65 16.43
N ASP A 13 -5.57 29.38 16.04
CA ASP A 13 -5.10 28.18 16.74
C ASP A 13 -3.59 28.20 17.00
N ILE A 14 -2.76 28.41 15.96
CA ILE A 14 -1.31 28.52 16.13
C ILE A 14 -0.96 29.77 16.92
N GLN A 15 -1.64 30.89 16.67
CA GLN A 15 -1.41 32.14 17.39
C GLN A 15 -1.66 31.99 18.89
N HIS A 16 -2.71 31.26 19.28
CA HIS A 16 -3.00 30.96 20.67
C HIS A 16 -1.89 30.11 21.30
N ILE A 17 -1.41 29.07 20.63
CA ILE A 17 -0.28 28.24 21.10
C ILE A 17 0.96 29.11 21.33
N PHE A 18 1.31 29.96 20.36
CA PHE A 18 2.43 30.89 20.48
C PHE A 18 2.27 31.80 21.72
N GLN A 19 1.09 32.39 21.92
CA GLN A 19 0.82 33.29 23.04
C GLN A 19 0.91 32.57 24.40
N CYS A 20 0.43 31.34 24.51
CA CYS A 20 0.54 30.53 25.73
C CYS A 20 2.02 30.33 26.15
N TYR A 21 2.91 30.10 25.18
CA TYR A 21 4.33 29.88 25.44
C TYR A 21 5.15 31.16 25.52
N ALA A 22 4.75 32.22 24.81
CA ALA A 22 5.39 33.52 24.88
C ALA A 22 5.10 34.25 26.22
N ARG A 23 4.09 33.84 27.00
CA ARG A 23 3.78 34.37 28.35
C ARG A 23 3.72 35.90 28.42
N GLY A 24 3.12 36.54 27.40
CA GLY A 24 2.99 37.99 27.32
C GLY A 24 4.19 38.71 26.69
N HIS A 25 5.28 38.01 26.38
CA HIS A 25 6.37 38.56 25.58
C HIS A 25 5.97 38.67 24.10
N LYS A 26 6.57 39.63 23.38
CA LYS A 26 6.40 39.80 21.93
C LYS A 26 7.08 38.70 21.11
N HIS A 27 8.05 38.02 21.70
CA HIS A 27 8.85 36.96 21.08
C HIS A 27 8.92 35.77 22.03
N LEU A 28 9.20 34.59 21.48
CA LEU A 28 9.33 33.35 22.20
C LEU A 28 10.82 33.02 22.38
N PRO A 29 11.39 33.18 23.59
CA PRO A 29 12.80 32.91 23.84
C PRO A 29 13.15 31.43 23.65
N ALA A 30 14.41 31.13 23.30
CA ALA A 30 14.88 29.76 23.06
C ALA A 30 14.51 28.77 24.17
N HIS A 31 14.61 29.14 25.45
CA HIS A 31 14.24 28.23 26.55
C HIS A 31 12.74 27.90 26.62
N PHE A 32 11.85 28.83 26.24
CA PHE A 32 10.42 28.53 26.11
C PHE A 32 10.12 27.73 24.84
N LEU A 33 10.93 27.90 23.79
CA LEU A 33 10.81 27.07 22.59
C LEU A 33 11.22 25.63 22.87
N LEU A 34 12.29 25.42 23.63
CA LEU A 34 12.68 24.11 24.13
C LEU A 34 11.56 23.48 24.95
N GLN A 35 10.95 24.25 25.86
CA GLN A 35 9.82 23.78 26.64
C GLN A 35 8.66 23.34 25.75
N PHE A 36 8.32 24.11 24.71
CA PHE A 36 7.28 23.76 23.75
C PHE A 36 7.61 22.46 23.00
N LEU A 37 8.85 22.30 22.52
CA LEU A 37 9.27 21.09 21.82
C LEU A 37 9.15 19.85 22.71
N CYS A 38 9.65 19.93 23.95
CA CYS A 38 9.60 18.79 24.87
C CYS A 38 8.18 18.47 25.35
N LYS A 39 7.35 19.48 25.64
CA LYS A 39 6.02 19.28 26.25
C LYS A 39 4.90 19.08 25.23
N GLU A 40 4.86 19.88 24.17
CA GLU A 40 3.77 19.85 23.19
C GLU A 40 4.11 19.03 21.96
N GLN A 41 5.36 19.08 21.48
CA GLN A 41 5.79 18.29 20.31
C GLN A 41 6.28 16.88 20.69
N MET A 42 6.44 16.62 22.00
CA MET A 42 6.93 15.36 22.56
C MET A 42 8.33 14.98 22.03
N GLU A 43 9.13 15.98 21.64
CA GLU A 43 10.51 15.80 21.21
C GLU A 43 11.42 15.74 22.44
N THR A 44 11.41 14.61 23.15
CA THR A 44 12.07 14.45 24.47
C THR A 44 13.59 14.55 24.41
N THR A 45 14.19 14.36 23.24
CA THR A 45 15.63 14.51 23.00
C THR A 45 16.04 15.93 22.58
N ALA A 46 15.08 16.85 22.43
CA ALA A 46 15.39 18.22 22.07
C ALA A 46 16.29 18.89 23.12
N ASN A 47 17.26 19.64 22.66
CA ASN A 47 18.24 20.35 23.49
C ASN A 47 18.46 21.78 22.98
N HIS A 48 19.41 22.50 23.57
CA HIS A 48 19.71 23.89 23.17
C HIS A 48 20.05 24.01 21.69
N GLU A 49 20.90 23.11 21.17
CA GLU A 49 21.32 23.09 19.77
C GLU A 49 20.14 22.86 18.82
N THR A 50 19.21 21.99 19.20
CA THR A 50 17.97 21.74 18.43
C THR A 50 17.18 23.02 18.23
N VAL A 51 17.04 23.81 19.30
CA VAL A 51 16.31 25.08 19.28
C VAL A 51 17.05 26.16 18.49
N GLU A 52 18.37 26.25 18.62
CA GLU A 52 19.16 27.19 17.84
C GLU A 52 19.05 26.91 16.34
N ASN A 53 19.19 25.65 15.93
CA ASN A 53 19.01 25.21 14.56
C ASN A 53 17.59 25.51 14.03
N MET A 54 16.57 25.34 14.89
CA MET A 54 15.19 25.67 14.56
C MET A 54 15.00 27.17 14.34
N ILE A 55 15.56 28.02 15.20
CA ILE A 55 15.53 29.49 15.05
C ILE A 55 16.25 29.88 13.75
N ASP A 56 17.44 29.33 13.50
CA ASP A 56 18.22 29.64 12.31
C ASP A 56 17.48 29.28 11.01
N ARG A 57 16.75 28.16 11.03
CA ARG A 57 15.95 27.68 9.89
C ARG A 57 14.67 28.49 9.65
N TYR A 58 13.86 28.74 10.69
CA TYR A 58 12.50 29.23 10.52
C TYR A 58 12.31 30.72 10.77
N GLU A 59 13.12 31.32 11.65
CA GLU A 59 13.01 32.76 11.92
C GLU A 59 13.37 33.57 10.67
N ILE A 60 12.71 34.71 10.46
CA ILE A 60 13.01 35.63 9.35
C ILE A 60 13.71 36.87 9.88
N ASP A 61 13.29 37.40 11.03
CA ASP A 61 13.84 38.62 11.58
C ASP A 61 15.29 38.39 12.04
N LYS A 62 16.22 39.07 11.37
CA LYS A 62 17.66 38.94 11.63
C LYS A 62 18.02 39.34 13.06
N ARG A 63 17.32 40.32 13.66
CA ARG A 63 17.56 40.75 15.04
C ARG A 63 17.05 39.70 16.03
N ALA A 64 15.92 39.06 15.74
CA ALA A 64 15.38 37.95 16.52
C ALA A 64 16.33 36.74 16.50
N LYS A 65 16.89 36.39 15.33
CA LYS A 65 17.93 35.35 15.19
C LYS A 65 19.14 35.61 16.08
N VAL A 66 19.73 36.81 15.97
CA VAL A 66 20.91 37.19 16.77
C VAL A 66 20.61 37.13 18.27
N LYS A 67 19.39 37.49 18.68
CA LYS A 67 18.93 37.42 20.07
C LYS A 67 18.49 36.03 20.53
N ARG A 68 18.54 35.01 19.66
CA ARG A 68 18.02 33.65 19.91
C ARG A 68 16.58 33.66 20.45
N VAL A 69 15.72 34.43 19.81
CA VAL A 69 14.27 34.46 20.05
C VAL A 69 13.51 34.22 18.76
N MET A 70 12.29 33.71 18.86
CA MET A 70 11.40 33.44 17.72
C MET A 70 10.18 34.36 17.70
N THR A 71 9.90 34.98 16.56
CA THR A 71 8.68 35.75 16.26
C THR A 71 7.50 34.82 16.04
N PHE A 72 6.28 35.38 15.99
CA PHE A 72 5.10 34.59 15.60
C PHE A 72 5.26 34.06 14.17
N GLU A 73 5.79 34.85 13.25
CA GLU A 73 6.03 34.47 11.86
C GLU A 73 7.02 33.31 11.76
N GLY A 74 8.12 33.34 12.53
CA GLY A 74 9.06 32.22 12.62
C GLY A 74 8.42 30.95 13.18
N PHE A 75 7.64 31.07 14.25
CA PHE A 75 6.92 29.94 14.85
C PHE A 75 5.86 29.37 13.91
N PHE A 76 5.11 30.23 13.24
CA PHE A 76 4.10 29.87 12.25
C PHE A 76 4.72 29.08 11.09
N ARG A 77 5.86 29.54 10.55
CA ARG A 77 6.60 28.82 9.51
C ARG A 77 7.06 27.44 9.96
N TYR A 78 7.51 27.29 11.21
CA TYR A 78 7.83 25.98 11.76
C TYR A 78 6.58 25.08 11.81
N MET A 79 5.47 25.59 12.36
CA MET A 79 4.22 24.86 12.51
C MET A 79 3.58 24.43 11.19
N GLU A 80 3.84 25.13 10.08
CA GLU A 80 3.43 24.76 8.72
C GLU A 80 4.50 24.00 7.92
N SER A 81 5.70 23.81 8.49
CA SER A 81 6.78 23.11 7.81
C SER A 81 6.61 21.59 7.86
N LYS A 82 7.36 20.88 7.02
CA LYS A 82 7.43 19.41 7.04
C LYS A 82 7.83 18.83 8.40
N ASP A 83 8.56 19.57 9.25
CA ASP A 83 8.92 19.13 10.61
C ASP A 83 7.69 18.96 11.52
N CYS A 84 6.60 19.67 11.21
CA CYS A 84 5.29 19.57 11.87
C CYS A 84 4.25 18.78 11.06
N CYS A 85 4.65 18.13 9.96
CA CYS A 85 3.77 17.19 9.28
C CYS A 85 3.47 16.00 10.23
N VAL A 86 2.25 15.47 10.15
CA VAL A 86 1.84 14.28 10.91
C VAL A 86 2.70 13.05 10.56
N PHE A 87 3.17 12.98 9.32
CA PHE A 87 4.06 11.92 8.86
C PHE A 87 5.51 12.21 9.23
N ASP A 88 6.17 11.25 9.88
CA ASP A 88 7.57 11.39 10.26
C ASP A 88 8.48 11.51 9.04
N GLN A 89 9.14 12.67 8.92
CA GLN A 89 10.04 12.94 7.81
C GLN A 89 11.25 11.99 7.79
N LYS A 90 11.62 11.38 8.92
CA LYS A 90 12.66 10.34 8.96
C LYS A 90 12.29 9.10 8.15
N HIS A 91 11.00 8.84 7.98
CA HIS A 91 10.48 7.69 7.24
C HIS A 91 10.30 7.98 5.74
N THR A 92 10.67 9.19 5.28
CA THR A 92 10.70 9.55 3.85
C THR A 92 11.98 9.12 3.13
N SER A 93 12.91 8.51 3.86
CA SER A 93 14.05 7.74 3.36
C SER A 93 13.98 6.31 3.87
N VAL A 94 14.69 5.39 3.22
CA VAL A 94 14.83 4.01 3.73
C VAL A 94 15.48 4.05 5.11
N TYR A 95 14.80 3.47 6.11
CA TYR A 95 15.25 3.44 7.50
C TYR A 95 15.10 2.05 8.16
N GLN A 96 14.32 1.16 7.53
CA GLN A 96 14.11 -0.20 8.03
C GLN A 96 15.29 -1.08 7.65
N ASP A 97 15.44 -2.20 8.35
CA ASP A 97 16.44 -3.21 7.97
C ASP A 97 16.03 -3.87 6.65
N MET A 98 16.88 -3.76 5.63
CA MET A 98 16.67 -4.27 4.28
C MET A 98 17.51 -5.54 3.99
N SER A 99 18.03 -6.20 5.03
CA SER A 99 18.87 -7.39 4.97
C SER A 99 18.16 -8.71 5.33
N HIS A 100 16.87 -8.67 5.67
CA HIS A 100 16.09 -9.89 5.89
C HIS A 100 15.65 -10.55 4.57
N PRO A 101 15.26 -11.84 4.57
CA PRO A 101 14.70 -12.49 3.39
C PRO A 101 13.48 -11.78 2.81
N LEU A 102 13.27 -11.83 1.49
CA LEU A 102 12.10 -11.22 0.82
C LEU A 102 10.75 -11.58 1.48
N SER A 103 10.59 -12.79 2.02
CA SER A 103 9.37 -13.22 2.71
C SER A 103 9.04 -12.37 3.95
N HIS A 104 10.00 -11.60 4.47
CA HIS A 104 9.86 -10.75 5.64
C HIS A 104 9.31 -9.34 5.34
N TYR A 105 9.06 -9.01 4.07
CA TYR A 105 8.56 -7.70 3.67
C TYR A 105 7.17 -7.79 3.07
N LEU A 106 6.32 -6.79 3.35
CA LEU A 106 5.18 -6.47 2.50
C LEU A 106 5.72 -5.78 1.25
N ILE A 107 5.19 -6.14 0.08
CA ILE A 107 5.74 -5.72 -1.21
C ILE A 107 4.61 -5.09 -2.03
N SER A 108 4.79 -3.84 -2.47
CA SER A 108 3.81 -3.11 -3.26
C SER A 108 3.55 -3.83 -4.58
N SER A 109 2.31 -4.28 -4.81
CA SER A 109 1.99 -5.25 -5.87
C SER A 109 0.74 -4.85 -6.66
N SER A 110 0.81 -4.90 -7.98
CA SER A 110 -0.31 -4.60 -8.88
C SER A 110 -0.86 -5.86 -9.54
N HIS A 111 -2.17 -5.85 -9.78
CA HIS A 111 -2.93 -6.86 -10.52
C HIS A 111 -3.30 -6.33 -11.90
N ASN A 112 -3.21 -7.19 -12.94
CA ASN A 112 -3.46 -6.88 -14.35
C ASN A 112 -2.92 -5.51 -14.74
N THR A 113 -1.61 -5.34 -14.52
CA THR A 113 -0.95 -4.02 -14.47
C THR A 113 -1.05 -3.26 -15.79
N TYR A 114 -1.24 -3.97 -16.89
CA TYR A 114 -1.44 -3.40 -18.21
C TYR A 114 -2.76 -2.61 -18.35
N LEU A 115 -3.78 -2.85 -17.52
CA LEU A 115 -5.09 -2.22 -17.64
C LEU A 115 -5.16 -0.81 -17.04
N THR A 116 -5.77 0.13 -17.76
CA THR A 116 -6.08 1.47 -17.26
C THR A 116 -7.55 1.65 -16.86
N ALA A 117 -8.39 0.62 -17.03
CA ALA A 117 -9.83 0.69 -16.78
C ALA A 117 -10.38 -0.67 -16.30
N ASP A 118 -11.60 -1.03 -16.72
CA ASP A 118 -12.27 -2.29 -16.39
C ASP A 118 -11.59 -3.52 -17.02
N GLN A 119 -11.98 -4.71 -16.57
CA GLN A 119 -11.40 -5.99 -16.97
C GLN A 119 -11.97 -6.53 -18.29
N LEU A 120 -13.06 -6.00 -18.83
CA LEU A 120 -13.77 -6.64 -19.96
C LEU A 120 -13.54 -5.95 -21.29
N VAL A 121 -13.57 -4.62 -21.30
CA VAL A 121 -13.43 -3.76 -22.49
C VAL A 121 -12.37 -2.67 -22.29
N GLY A 122 -11.74 -2.63 -21.10
CA GLY A 122 -10.75 -1.63 -20.74
C GLY A 122 -9.52 -1.61 -21.64
N ARG A 123 -8.87 -0.44 -21.71
CA ARG A 123 -7.65 -0.25 -22.48
C ARG A 123 -6.44 -0.84 -21.74
N SER A 124 -5.65 -1.63 -22.44
CA SER A 124 -4.28 -1.98 -22.05
C SER A 124 -3.29 -0.92 -22.56
N HIS A 125 -2.39 -0.45 -21.70
CA HIS A 125 -1.48 0.64 -22.05
C HIS A 125 -0.16 0.60 -21.26
N LEU A 126 0.95 0.96 -21.93
CA LEU A 126 2.29 1.02 -21.30
C LEU A 126 2.35 1.99 -20.12
N GLN A 127 1.60 3.09 -20.19
CA GLN A 127 1.51 4.09 -19.10
C GLN A 127 1.02 3.48 -17.77
N ALA A 128 0.27 2.38 -17.80
CA ALA A 128 -0.18 1.71 -16.58
C ALA A 128 1.02 1.12 -15.79
N TYR A 129 1.99 0.52 -16.50
CA TYR A 129 3.27 0.09 -15.93
C TYR A 129 4.11 1.26 -15.42
N VAL A 130 4.23 2.34 -16.20
CA VAL A 130 4.97 3.56 -15.79
C VAL A 130 4.38 4.14 -14.51
N SER A 131 3.05 4.24 -14.46
CA SER A 131 2.32 4.77 -13.30
C SER A 131 2.54 3.90 -12.06
N ALA A 132 2.39 2.58 -12.19
CA ALA A 132 2.62 1.65 -11.07
C ALA A 132 4.06 1.73 -10.54
N LEU A 133 5.06 1.73 -11.43
CA LEU A 133 6.48 1.83 -11.06
C LEU A 133 6.80 3.14 -10.34
N ARG A 134 6.30 4.28 -10.84
CA ARG A 134 6.50 5.60 -10.20
C ARG A 134 5.75 5.77 -8.89
N GLN A 135 4.69 4.98 -8.66
CA GLN A 135 4.03 4.84 -7.36
C GLN A 135 4.77 3.85 -6.43
N GLY A 136 5.95 3.38 -6.79
CA GLY A 136 6.76 2.47 -5.98
C GLY A 136 6.32 1.00 -6.03
N CYS A 137 5.44 0.60 -6.96
CA CYS A 137 5.07 -0.81 -7.16
C CYS A 137 6.29 -1.64 -7.54
N ARG A 138 6.46 -2.81 -6.91
CA ARG A 138 7.60 -3.72 -7.07
C ARG A 138 7.21 -5.09 -7.61
N CYS A 139 5.93 -5.45 -7.65
CA CYS A 139 5.46 -6.65 -8.34
C CYS A 139 4.43 -6.30 -9.41
N LEU A 140 4.77 -6.55 -10.67
CA LEU A 140 3.96 -6.22 -11.84
C LEU A 140 3.45 -7.49 -12.50
N GLU A 141 2.20 -7.50 -12.93
CA GLU A 141 1.58 -8.62 -13.65
C GLU A 141 1.59 -8.40 -15.16
N ILE A 142 1.86 -9.47 -15.92
CA ILE A 142 1.93 -9.48 -17.38
C ILE A 142 1.25 -10.75 -17.90
N ASP A 143 0.06 -10.58 -18.49
CA ASP A 143 -0.69 -11.69 -19.07
C ASP A 143 -0.25 -11.90 -20.51
N CYS A 144 0.52 -12.95 -20.75
CA CYS A 144 1.23 -13.17 -21.99
C CYS A 144 0.43 -14.13 -22.89
N TRP A 145 0.07 -13.69 -24.08
CA TRP A 145 -0.69 -14.46 -25.05
C TRP A 145 0.00 -14.48 -26.41
N ASP A 146 -0.26 -15.53 -27.19
CA ASP A 146 0.21 -15.60 -28.56
C ASP A 146 -0.33 -14.42 -29.39
N GLY A 147 0.56 -13.69 -30.05
CA GLY A 147 0.20 -12.64 -31.00
C GLY A 147 0.52 -12.99 -32.46
N PRO A 148 0.13 -12.11 -33.40
CA PRO A 148 0.46 -12.28 -34.81
C PRO A 148 1.97 -12.20 -35.05
N ASP A 149 2.43 -12.71 -36.19
CA ASP A 149 3.82 -12.61 -36.64
C ASP A 149 4.87 -13.15 -35.63
N SER A 150 4.46 -14.09 -34.77
CA SER A 150 5.27 -14.65 -33.68
C SER A 150 5.68 -13.63 -32.60
N GLU A 151 4.95 -12.52 -32.48
CA GLU A 151 5.17 -11.50 -31.45
C GLU A 151 4.21 -11.69 -30.27
N PRO A 152 4.70 -12.03 -29.06
CA PRO A 152 3.85 -12.15 -27.88
C PRO A 152 3.16 -10.83 -27.53
N ILE A 153 1.89 -10.92 -27.16
CA ILE A 153 1.05 -9.77 -26.77
C ILE A 153 0.63 -9.86 -25.32
N VAL A 154 0.20 -8.73 -24.77
CA VAL A 154 -0.31 -8.59 -23.41
C VAL A 154 -1.72 -8.03 -23.44
N TYR A 155 -2.66 -8.76 -22.85
CA TYR A 155 -4.05 -8.34 -22.64
C TYR A 155 -4.77 -9.32 -21.70
N HIS A 156 -5.99 -8.97 -21.27
CA HIS A 156 -6.79 -9.87 -20.44
C HIS A 156 -7.49 -10.92 -21.32
N GLY A 157 -7.08 -12.17 -21.17
CA GLY A 157 -7.54 -13.31 -21.97
C GLY A 157 -9.06 -13.44 -22.05
N TYR A 158 -9.56 -13.87 -23.20
CA TYR A 158 -11.00 -14.07 -23.44
C TYR A 158 -11.89 -12.84 -23.26
N THR A 159 -11.32 -11.64 -23.20
CA THR A 159 -12.04 -10.36 -23.14
C THR A 159 -11.83 -9.50 -24.39
N LEU A 160 -12.45 -8.32 -24.41
CA LEU A 160 -12.32 -7.31 -25.47
C LEU A 160 -11.33 -6.19 -25.11
N THR A 161 -10.50 -6.40 -24.08
CA THR A 161 -9.46 -5.44 -23.71
C THR A 161 -8.46 -5.26 -24.86
N SER A 162 -7.93 -4.03 -25.00
CA SER A 162 -6.96 -3.76 -26.06
C SER A 162 -5.65 -4.51 -25.81
N LYS A 163 -4.85 -4.69 -26.86
CA LYS A 163 -3.59 -5.47 -26.81
C LYS A 163 -2.39 -4.53 -26.92
N ILE A 164 -1.31 -4.87 -26.22
CA ILE A 164 0.01 -4.23 -26.34
C ILE A 164 1.07 -5.30 -26.56
N LEU A 165 2.22 -4.96 -27.13
CA LEU A 165 3.30 -5.92 -27.36
C LEU A 165 4.04 -6.24 -26.05
N PHE A 166 4.37 -7.50 -25.82
CA PHE A 166 5.18 -7.91 -24.68
C PHE A 166 6.55 -7.23 -24.69
N LYS A 167 7.18 -7.14 -25.87
CA LYS A 167 8.45 -6.45 -26.09
C LYS A 167 8.43 -5.01 -25.55
N ASP A 168 7.37 -4.26 -25.86
CA ASP A 168 7.22 -2.87 -25.44
C ASP A 168 6.98 -2.75 -23.94
N VAL A 169 6.26 -3.71 -23.34
CA VAL A 169 6.10 -3.80 -21.89
C VAL A 169 7.46 -3.99 -21.21
N ILE A 170 8.28 -4.95 -21.67
CA ILE A 170 9.60 -5.21 -21.09
C ILE A 170 10.55 -4.01 -21.29
N ALA A 171 10.50 -3.34 -22.44
CA ALA A 171 11.27 -2.11 -22.68
C ALA A 171 10.85 -0.97 -21.74
N THR A 172 9.55 -0.80 -21.53
CA THR A 172 8.98 0.18 -20.58
C THR A 172 9.43 -0.11 -19.15
N VAL A 173 9.36 -1.38 -18.73
CA VAL A 173 9.83 -1.81 -17.40
C VAL A 173 11.32 -1.52 -17.25
N ARG A 174 12.16 -1.88 -18.22
CA ARG A 174 13.61 -1.60 -18.19
C ARG A 174 13.89 -0.12 -17.94
N GLN A 175 13.17 0.76 -18.63
CA GLN A 175 13.38 2.20 -18.56
C GLN A 175 13.00 2.78 -17.19
N HIS A 176 11.93 2.28 -16.57
CA HIS A 176 11.33 2.92 -15.39
C HIS A 176 11.50 2.14 -14.08
N ALA A 177 12.03 0.91 -14.14
CA ALA A 177 12.14 -0.03 -13.03
C ALA A 177 12.63 0.62 -11.73
N PHE A 178 13.75 1.35 -11.82
CA PHE A 178 14.48 1.84 -10.65
C PHE A 178 14.49 3.38 -10.53
N GLU A 179 13.53 4.08 -11.15
CA GLU A 179 13.44 5.56 -11.06
C GLU A 179 13.21 6.06 -9.62
N VAL A 180 12.41 5.33 -8.84
CA VAL A 180 11.97 5.75 -7.49
C VAL A 180 12.45 4.83 -6.37
N SER A 181 13.03 3.68 -6.70
CA SER A 181 13.51 2.69 -5.73
C SER A 181 14.58 1.81 -6.37
N SER A 182 15.67 1.53 -5.66
CA SER A 182 16.73 0.61 -6.09
C SER A 182 16.39 -0.86 -5.81
N TYR A 183 15.32 -1.15 -5.06
CA TYR A 183 14.98 -2.50 -4.65
C TYR A 183 14.35 -3.33 -5.77
N PRO A 184 14.42 -4.67 -5.65
CA PRO A 184 14.05 -5.58 -6.74
C PRO A 184 12.63 -5.41 -7.27
N ILE A 185 12.44 -5.83 -8.51
CA ILE A 185 11.12 -5.97 -9.14
C ILE A 185 10.84 -7.44 -9.42
N ILE A 186 9.59 -7.86 -9.22
CA ILE A 186 9.07 -9.17 -9.60
C ILE A 186 8.13 -8.98 -10.80
N LEU A 187 8.40 -9.65 -11.90
CA LEU A 187 7.47 -9.76 -13.03
C LEU A 187 6.71 -11.07 -12.90
N SER A 188 5.43 -11.00 -12.52
CA SER A 188 4.52 -12.14 -12.47
C SER A 188 3.94 -12.37 -13.85
N LEU A 189 4.41 -13.42 -14.52
CA LEU A 189 3.94 -13.81 -15.84
C LEU A 189 2.76 -14.76 -15.71
N GLU A 190 1.62 -14.38 -16.29
CA GLU A 190 0.52 -15.30 -16.55
C GLU A 190 0.65 -15.80 -17.99
N ASN A 191 1.22 -17.00 -18.16
CA ASN A 191 1.74 -17.46 -19.44
C ASN A 191 0.74 -18.36 -20.20
N HIS A 192 0.19 -17.82 -21.28
CA HIS A 192 -0.71 -18.50 -22.23
C HIS A 192 -0.11 -18.64 -23.63
N CYS A 193 1.19 -18.39 -23.79
CA CYS A 193 1.87 -18.45 -25.08
C CYS A 193 2.24 -19.89 -25.48
N SER A 194 2.19 -20.18 -26.78
CA SER A 194 2.83 -21.33 -27.41
C SER A 194 4.30 -21.45 -27.01
N ARG A 195 4.88 -22.65 -27.14
CA ARG A 195 6.29 -22.89 -26.79
C ARG A 195 7.21 -21.98 -27.61
N GLU A 196 6.90 -21.78 -28.88
CA GLU A 196 7.64 -20.92 -29.80
C GLU A 196 7.64 -19.46 -29.32
N GLN A 197 6.49 -18.91 -28.95
CA GLN A 197 6.41 -17.54 -28.44
C GLN A 197 6.95 -17.38 -27.02
N GLN A 198 6.96 -18.44 -26.20
CA GLN A 198 7.68 -18.42 -24.92
C GLN A 198 9.20 -18.30 -25.10
N VAL A 199 9.78 -18.89 -26.14
CA VAL A 199 11.19 -18.69 -26.49
C VAL A 199 11.44 -17.22 -26.85
N VAL A 200 10.54 -16.61 -27.63
CA VAL A 200 10.60 -15.17 -27.96
C VAL A 200 10.49 -14.31 -26.69
N MET A 201 9.59 -14.64 -25.76
CA MET A 201 9.50 -13.97 -24.46
C MET A 201 10.82 -14.05 -23.69
N ALA A 202 11.43 -15.23 -23.60
CA ALA A 202 12.71 -15.42 -22.90
C ALA A 202 13.85 -14.63 -23.57
N GLN A 203 13.87 -14.56 -24.90
CA GLN A 203 14.80 -13.71 -25.67
C GLN A 203 14.60 -12.23 -25.37
N TYR A 204 13.36 -11.73 -25.32
CA TYR A 204 13.07 -10.34 -24.98
C TYR A 204 13.41 -10.01 -23.53
N LEU A 205 13.06 -10.86 -22.58
CA LEU A 205 13.46 -10.70 -21.18
C LEU A 205 14.99 -10.59 -21.08
N THR A 206 15.73 -11.50 -21.72
CA THR A 206 17.19 -11.54 -21.63
C THR A 206 17.85 -10.35 -22.33
N SER A 207 17.46 -10.06 -23.58
CA SER A 207 18.09 -9.02 -24.39
C SER A 207 17.73 -7.61 -23.94
N ILE A 208 16.49 -7.38 -23.53
CA ILE A 208 16.01 -6.06 -23.13
C ILE A 208 16.38 -5.78 -21.68
N LEU A 209 16.13 -6.68 -20.72
CA LEU A 209 16.45 -6.41 -19.32
C LEU A 209 17.96 -6.49 -19.02
N GLY A 210 18.71 -7.25 -19.81
CA GLY A 210 20.17 -7.34 -19.70
C GLY A 210 20.61 -7.64 -18.26
N ASP A 211 21.49 -6.81 -17.72
CA ASP A 211 22.06 -7.01 -16.38
C ASP A 211 21.08 -6.82 -15.22
N PHE A 212 19.92 -6.20 -15.47
CA PHE A 212 18.87 -6.13 -14.46
C PHE A 212 18.18 -7.49 -14.27
N LEU A 213 18.16 -8.36 -15.28
CA LEU A 213 17.55 -9.69 -15.14
C LEU A 213 18.39 -10.58 -14.22
N LEU A 214 17.75 -11.12 -13.18
CA LEU A 214 18.36 -12.19 -12.39
C LEU A 214 18.20 -13.52 -13.13
N LYS A 215 19.33 -14.08 -13.58
CA LYS A 215 19.37 -15.35 -14.33
C LYS A 215 19.85 -16.54 -13.52
N GLU A 216 20.58 -16.29 -12.43
CA GLU A 216 21.23 -17.34 -11.63
C GLU A 216 21.04 -17.07 -10.14
N SER A 217 21.15 -18.11 -9.32
CA SER A 217 21.13 -17.95 -7.87
C SER A 217 22.34 -17.16 -7.39
N LEU A 218 22.12 -16.24 -6.46
CA LEU A 218 23.18 -15.56 -5.73
C LEU A 218 23.94 -16.56 -4.85
N ASN A 219 25.26 -16.40 -4.76
CA ASN A 219 26.09 -17.19 -3.87
C ASN A 219 25.97 -16.66 -2.43
N LEU A 220 24.88 -17.02 -1.76
CA LEU A 220 24.58 -16.60 -0.39
C LEU A 220 25.09 -17.62 0.63
N THR A 221 25.53 -17.13 1.79
CA THR A 221 25.97 -17.96 2.92
C THR A 221 24.82 -18.73 3.57
N SER A 222 23.58 -18.24 3.47
CA SER A 222 22.36 -18.93 3.91
C SER A 222 21.74 -19.67 2.72
N HIS A 223 21.91 -21.00 2.65
CA HIS A 223 21.48 -21.80 1.51
C HIS A 223 19.97 -22.16 1.51
N ARG A 224 19.17 -21.64 2.45
CA ARG A 224 17.76 -22.07 2.65
C ARG A 224 16.75 -20.93 2.80
N GLU A 225 17.13 -19.70 2.50
CA GLU A 225 16.26 -18.54 2.61
C GLU A 225 16.29 -17.73 1.31
N LEU A 226 15.25 -16.92 1.10
CA LEU A 226 15.24 -15.96 0.00
C LEU A 226 16.32 -14.90 0.24
N PRO A 227 16.96 -14.37 -0.82
CA PRO A 227 17.82 -13.20 -0.69
C PRO A 227 17.06 -12.01 -0.09
N SER A 228 17.80 -11.03 0.43
CA SER A 228 17.22 -9.79 0.91
C SER A 228 16.95 -8.78 -0.21
N PRO A 229 16.12 -7.75 0.05
CA PRO A 229 16.03 -6.60 -0.85
C PRO A 229 17.41 -5.99 -1.17
N ASN A 230 18.32 -5.92 -0.19
CA ASN A 230 19.69 -5.41 -0.40
C ASN A 230 20.50 -6.30 -1.36
N ASP A 231 20.43 -7.63 -1.22
CA ASP A 231 21.15 -8.56 -2.11
C ASP A 231 20.68 -8.48 -3.57
N LEU A 232 19.43 -8.03 -3.77
CA LEU A 232 18.74 -8.00 -5.05
C LEU A 232 18.55 -6.57 -5.60
N GLN A 233 19.30 -5.59 -5.10
CA GLN A 233 19.24 -4.23 -5.64
C GLN A 233 19.50 -4.22 -7.15
N TYR A 234 18.68 -3.45 -7.87
CA TYR A 234 18.67 -3.33 -9.33
C TYR A 234 18.42 -4.65 -10.08
N LYS A 235 17.82 -5.65 -9.42
CA LYS A 235 17.43 -6.91 -10.05
C LYS A 235 15.94 -7.03 -10.33
N ILE A 236 15.64 -7.71 -11.43
CA ILE A 236 14.30 -8.06 -11.89
C ILE A 236 14.21 -9.59 -11.89
N LEU A 237 13.25 -10.12 -11.14
CA LEU A 237 12.99 -11.53 -10.97
C LEU A 237 11.77 -11.94 -11.81
N ILE A 238 11.82 -13.14 -12.38
CA ILE A 238 10.70 -13.70 -13.15
C ILE A 238 9.93 -14.69 -12.29
N LYS A 239 8.68 -14.35 -11.98
CA LYS A 239 7.73 -15.27 -11.35
C LYS A 239 6.93 -15.97 -12.43
N ASN A 240 7.14 -17.29 -12.57
CA ASN A 240 6.43 -18.15 -13.51
C ASN A 240 6.47 -19.62 -13.04
N LYS A 241 5.77 -20.52 -13.74
CA LYS A 241 5.96 -21.97 -13.60
C LYS A 241 7.38 -22.37 -14.07
N LYS A 242 7.96 -23.40 -13.45
CA LYS A 242 9.30 -23.92 -13.76
C LYS A 242 9.23 -25.43 -14.03
N LEU A 243 9.97 -25.92 -15.02
CA LEU A 243 10.10 -27.36 -15.30
C LEU A 243 10.74 -28.08 -14.10
N SER A 244 10.18 -29.22 -13.70
CA SER A 244 10.78 -30.06 -12.66
C SER A 244 12.03 -30.77 -13.18
N SER A 245 13.08 -30.83 -12.37
CA SER A 245 14.34 -31.52 -12.69
C SER A 245 14.26 -33.05 -12.64
N LEU A 246 13.12 -33.60 -12.22
CA LEU A 246 12.86 -35.04 -12.12
C LEU A 246 11.66 -35.37 -13.02
N GLY A 247 11.87 -36.28 -13.98
CA GLY A 247 10.88 -36.75 -14.95
C GLY A 247 9.77 -37.60 -14.33
N GLU A 248 9.03 -37.06 -13.37
CA GLU A 248 7.77 -37.64 -12.91
C GLU A 248 6.64 -37.22 -13.85
N SER A 249 5.82 -38.20 -14.23
CA SER A 249 4.72 -38.08 -15.18
C SER A 249 3.69 -37.03 -14.73
N GLN A 250 3.84 -35.80 -15.23
CA GLN A 250 2.99 -34.63 -14.98
C GLN A 250 1.49 -34.86 -15.29
N GLU A 251 1.17 -35.86 -16.12
CA GLU A 251 -0.18 -36.05 -16.69
C GLU A 251 -1.31 -36.34 -15.70
N LYS A 252 -1.01 -36.82 -14.48
CA LYS A 252 -2.03 -37.12 -13.45
C LYS A 252 -2.25 -35.99 -12.44
N LYS A 253 -1.24 -35.20 -12.09
CA LYS A 253 -1.38 -34.05 -11.16
C LYS A 253 -2.05 -32.85 -11.85
N ASP A 254 -1.72 -32.63 -13.13
CA ASP A 254 -2.26 -31.53 -13.94
C ASP A 254 -3.74 -31.70 -14.37
N LYS A 255 -4.44 -32.77 -13.96
CA LYS A 255 -5.89 -32.92 -14.20
C LYS A 255 -6.73 -32.27 -13.09
N GLU A 256 -6.20 -32.25 -11.87
CA GLU A 256 -6.77 -31.51 -10.73
C GLU A 256 -6.39 -30.03 -10.75
N GLU A 257 -5.52 -29.59 -11.68
CA GLU A 257 -5.04 -28.20 -11.80
C GLU A 257 -6.01 -27.25 -12.50
N GLU A 258 -6.86 -27.71 -13.43
CA GLU A 258 -7.84 -26.86 -14.12
C GLU A 258 -9.22 -26.84 -13.44
N GLU A 259 -9.59 -27.89 -12.69
CA GLU A 259 -10.86 -27.90 -11.96
C GLU A 259 -10.85 -26.84 -10.84
N ASP A 260 -9.75 -26.69 -10.09
CA ASP A 260 -9.65 -25.68 -9.01
C ASP A 260 -9.53 -24.21 -9.48
N GLU A 261 -8.99 -23.93 -10.67
CA GLU A 261 -8.89 -22.54 -11.21
C GLU A 261 -10.25 -22.03 -11.73
N ASP A 262 -11.11 -22.94 -12.23
CA ASP A 262 -12.47 -22.62 -12.70
C ASP A 262 -13.55 -22.87 -11.60
N GLU A 263 -13.28 -23.68 -10.55
CA GLU A 263 -14.23 -23.95 -9.45
C GLU A 263 -14.28 -22.87 -8.36
N ASP A 264 -13.24 -22.02 -8.20
CA ASP A 264 -13.22 -20.98 -7.13
C ASP A 264 -14.25 -19.84 -7.34
N ASP A 265 -14.95 -19.82 -8.49
CA ASP A 265 -16.07 -18.91 -8.78
C ASP A 265 -17.44 -19.63 -8.94
N GLY A 266 -17.53 -20.95 -8.72
CA GLY A 266 -18.72 -21.75 -9.07
C GLY A 266 -19.53 -22.37 -7.94
N GLU A 267 -19.02 -22.55 -6.72
CA GLU A 267 -19.62 -23.51 -5.78
C GLU A 267 -20.74 -22.99 -4.83
N GLU A 268 -21.10 -21.69 -4.82
CA GLU A 268 -22.13 -21.19 -3.87
C GLU A 268 -23.41 -20.61 -4.50
N GLU A 269 -23.60 -20.66 -5.82
CA GLU A 269 -24.85 -20.18 -6.47
C GLU A 269 -25.71 -21.26 -7.15
N GLN A 270 -25.44 -22.56 -6.93
CA GLN A 270 -26.18 -23.65 -7.59
C GLN A 270 -27.21 -24.41 -6.73
N GLU A 271 -27.61 -23.92 -5.56
CA GLU A 271 -28.70 -24.57 -4.79
C GLU A 271 -30.10 -23.96 -4.98
N LYS A 272 -30.29 -22.99 -5.88
CA LYS A 272 -31.64 -22.47 -6.20
C LYS A 272 -31.85 -22.19 -7.68
N ARG A 273 -31.85 -23.25 -8.51
CA ARG A 273 -32.55 -23.30 -9.82
C ARG A 273 -32.39 -24.67 -10.49
N GLU A 274 -32.62 -25.75 -9.76
CA GLU A 274 -32.90 -27.04 -10.39
C GLU A 274 -34.37 -27.11 -10.78
N GLU A 275 -34.66 -26.72 -12.02
CA GLU A 275 -35.64 -27.32 -12.94
C GLU A 275 -35.75 -26.35 -14.12
N VAL A 276 -35.36 -26.81 -15.32
CA VAL A 276 -35.68 -26.29 -16.69
C VAL A 276 -34.49 -26.40 -17.67
N SER A 277 -33.22 -26.52 -17.25
CA SER A 277 -32.08 -26.51 -18.20
C SER A 277 -31.60 -27.88 -18.75
N LYS A 278 -32.28 -28.99 -18.47
CA LYS A 278 -31.86 -30.33 -18.94
C LYS A 278 -31.98 -30.59 -20.46
N LYS A 279 -32.47 -29.64 -21.27
CA LYS A 279 -32.71 -29.86 -22.72
C LYS A 279 -31.79 -29.12 -23.69
N LYS A 280 -30.79 -28.36 -23.24
CA LYS A 280 -29.82 -27.65 -24.13
C LYS A 280 -28.35 -28.11 -24.04
N ARG A 281 -28.01 -29.09 -23.20
CA ARG A 281 -26.64 -29.62 -23.00
C ARG A 281 -26.21 -30.73 -23.99
N LEU A 282 -26.69 -30.72 -25.23
CA LEU A 282 -26.33 -31.75 -26.22
C LEU A 282 -25.67 -31.24 -27.51
N LEU A 283 -25.36 -29.95 -27.65
CA LEU A 283 -24.89 -29.39 -28.94
C LEU A 283 -23.64 -28.49 -28.89
N THR A 284 -22.90 -28.43 -27.78
CA THR A 284 -21.60 -27.74 -27.75
C THR A 284 -20.54 -28.62 -27.12
N LYS A 285 -19.92 -29.50 -27.94
CA LYS A 285 -18.61 -30.09 -27.61
C LYS A 285 -17.61 -28.94 -27.48
N GLY A 286 -17.27 -28.58 -26.24
CA GLY A 286 -16.23 -27.60 -25.93
C GLY A 286 -14.88 -28.03 -26.51
N LYS A 287 -14.17 -27.06 -27.11
CA LYS A 287 -12.75 -27.22 -27.47
C LYS A 287 -11.95 -27.43 -26.18
N ARG A 288 -11.26 -28.56 -26.04
CA ARG A 288 -10.26 -28.80 -24.99
C ARG A 288 -9.21 -27.67 -25.03
N LYS A 289 -9.01 -26.93 -23.94
CA LYS A 289 -7.84 -26.05 -23.76
C LYS A 289 -6.59 -26.94 -23.94
N LYS A 290 -5.66 -26.53 -24.80
CA LYS A 290 -4.36 -27.19 -24.95
C LYS A 290 -3.50 -26.74 -23.77
N LYS A 291 -2.95 -27.69 -23.01
CA LYS A 291 -2.03 -27.41 -21.90
C LYS A 291 -0.79 -26.69 -22.39
N THR A 292 -0.49 -25.55 -21.80
CA THR A 292 0.70 -24.74 -22.12
C THR A 292 1.91 -25.32 -21.38
N VAL A 293 2.74 -26.09 -22.07
CA VAL A 293 4.01 -26.60 -21.52
C VAL A 293 5.02 -25.44 -21.48
N VAL A 294 5.70 -25.25 -20.36
CA VAL A 294 6.70 -24.18 -20.19
C VAL A 294 7.94 -24.49 -21.03
N ALA A 295 8.41 -23.52 -21.83
CA ALA A 295 9.66 -23.62 -22.58
C ALA A 295 10.86 -23.60 -21.62
N ALA A 296 11.92 -24.38 -21.93
CA ALA A 296 13.11 -24.47 -21.09
C ALA A 296 13.76 -23.10 -20.89
N GLU A 297 13.86 -22.32 -21.96
CA GLU A 297 14.43 -20.97 -22.00
C GLU A 297 13.72 -20.02 -21.03
N LEU A 298 12.39 -20.11 -20.91
CA LEU A 298 11.62 -19.29 -19.98
C LEU A 298 11.67 -19.84 -18.55
N SER A 299 11.67 -21.18 -18.41
CA SER A 299 11.83 -21.88 -17.13
C SER A 299 13.17 -21.58 -16.45
N ASP A 300 14.25 -21.44 -17.21
CA ASP A 300 15.59 -21.17 -16.70
C ASP A 300 15.71 -19.78 -16.07
N LEU A 301 14.90 -18.81 -16.51
CA LEU A 301 14.84 -17.46 -15.93
C LEU A 301 14.14 -17.40 -14.56
N VAL A 302 13.47 -18.47 -14.13
CA VAL A 302 12.78 -18.54 -12.83
C VAL A 302 13.75 -19.04 -11.76
N VAL A 303 14.21 -18.13 -10.88
CA VAL A 303 15.20 -18.42 -9.84
C VAL A 303 14.55 -18.58 -8.46
N TYR A 304 14.16 -17.46 -7.84
CA TYR A 304 13.63 -17.42 -6.46
C TYR A 304 12.10 -17.29 -6.38
N THR A 305 11.43 -17.32 -7.54
CA THR A 305 10.00 -16.99 -7.66
C THR A 305 9.22 -18.07 -8.42
N LYS A 306 9.49 -19.35 -8.13
CA LYS A 306 8.81 -20.49 -8.78
C LYS A 306 7.34 -20.55 -8.34
N SER A 307 6.42 -20.41 -9.28
CA SER A 307 4.99 -20.52 -8.97
C SER A 307 4.57 -21.99 -8.79
N VAL A 308 3.93 -22.29 -7.66
CA VAL A 308 3.37 -23.62 -7.32
C VAL A 308 1.93 -23.49 -6.82
N LYS A 309 1.13 -24.53 -7.02
CA LYS A 309 -0.25 -24.60 -6.52
C LYS A 309 -0.24 -24.72 -5.01
N PHE A 310 -1.12 -23.98 -4.34
CA PHE A 310 -1.39 -24.19 -2.92
C PHE A 310 -2.13 -25.52 -2.72
N VAL A 311 -1.57 -26.40 -1.89
CA VAL A 311 -2.27 -27.63 -1.47
C VAL A 311 -2.84 -27.44 -0.06
N SER A 312 -1.97 -27.25 0.92
CA SER A 312 -2.34 -26.94 2.30
C SER A 312 -1.14 -26.35 3.05
N PHE A 313 -1.37 -25.76 4.22
CA PHE A 313 -0.27 -25.29 5.08
C PHE A 313 0.62 -26.43 5.59
N SER A 314 0.06 -27.62 5.84
CA SER A 314 0.86 -28.79 6.24
C SER A 314 1.81 -29.24 5.13
N VAL A 315 1.30 -29.39 3.90
CA VAL A 315 2.12 -29.74 2.74
C VAL A 315 3.19 -28.68 2.49
N SER A 316 2.83 -27.40 2.61
CA SER A 316 3.78 -26.29 2.46
C SER A 316 4.92 -26.40 3.46
N ARG A 317 4.60 -26.57 4.75
CA ARG A 317 5.59 -26.72 5.82
C ARG A 317 6.52 -27.93 5.60
N ASP A 318 5.96 -29.04 5.14
CA ASP A 318 6.69 -30.30 5.10
C ASP A 318 7.50 -30.48 3.80
N SER A 319 7.15 -29.75 2.71
CA SER A 319 7.72 -30.01 1.38
C SER A 319 8.01 -28.79 0.49
N GLN A 320 7.38 -27.63 0.72
CA GLN A 320 7.58 -26.45 -0.12
C GLN A 320 8.98 -25.87 0.08
N GLN A 321 9.61 -25.50 -1.02
CA GLN A 321 10.95 -24.90 -1.00
C GLN A 321 10.85 -23.38 -0.84
N PHE A 322 11.85 -22.75 -0.24
CA PHE A 322 11.83 -21.31 0.05
C PHE A 322 11.70 -20.42 -1.20
N TYR A 323 12.11 -20.93 -2.36
CA TYR A 323 12.01 -20.27 -3.67
C TYR A 323 10.68 -20.53 -4.39
N GLU A 324 9.74 -21.23 -3.74
CA GLU A 324 8.40 -21.51 -4.26
C GLU A 324 7.35 -20.58 -3.67
N ASN A 325 6.47 -20.09 -4.53
CA ASN A 325 5.50 -19.04 -4.24
C ASN A 325 4.11 -19.52 -4.64
N THR A 326 3.12 -19.04 -3.92
CA THR A 326 1.73 -19.42 -4.14
C THR A 326 0.89 -18.20 -4.48
N SER A 327 -0.06 -18.35 -5.40
CA SER A 327 -1.10 -17.36 -5.68
C SER A 327 -2.46 -17.86 -5.15
N LEU A 328 -3.23 -17.00 -4.50
CA LEU A 328 -4.59 -17.29 -4.00
C LEU A 328 -5.57 -16.19 -4.41
N GLY A 329 -6.75 -16.57 -4.91
CA GLY A 329 -7.85 -15.63 -5.10
C GLY A 329 -8.36 -15.10 -3.76
N GLU A 330 -8.86 -13.87 -3.73
CA GLU A 330 -9.27 -13.21 -2.48
C GLU A 330 -10.30 -14.00 -1.66
N LYS A 331 -11.19 -14.77 -2.31
CA LYS A 331 -12.24 -15.55 -1.64
C LYS A 331 -11.61 -16.70 -0.84
N LYS A 332 -10.79 -17.53 -1.50
CA LYS A 332 -10.02 -18.61 -0.88
C LYS A 332 -9.09 -18.10 0.20
N ALA A 333 -8.36 -17.01 -0.06
CA ALA A 333 -7.49 -16.39 0.92
C ALA A 333 -8.25 -15.93 2.17
N ARG A 334 -9.40 -15.26 2.00
CA ARG A 334 -10.24 -14.81 3.12
C ARG A 334 -10.81 -15.99 3.92
N LYS A 335 -11.16 -17.10 3.27
CA LYS A 335 -11.57 -18.34 3.94
C LYS A 335 -10.43 -18.86 4.82
N LEU A 336 -9.21 -18.95 4.28
CA LEU A 336 -8.02 -19.39 5.03
C LEU A 336 -7.67 -18.47 6.20
N VAL A 337 -7.79 -17.14 6.03
CA VAL A 337 -7.61 -16.18 7.14
C VAL A 337 -8.56 -16.52 8.30
N LYS A 338 -9.83 -16.83 8.01
CA LYS A 338 -10.84 -17.13 9.04
C LYS A 338 -10.65 -18.50 9.67
N THR A 339 -10.31 -19.52 8.89
CA THR A 339 -10.27 -20.91 9.38
C THR A 339 -8.91 -21.33 9.92
N SER A 340 -7.82 -20.69 9.47
CA SER A 340 -6.45 -21.16 9.65
C SER A 340 -5.46 -19.98 9.69
N GLY A 341 -5.85 -18.88 10.35
CA GLY A 341 -5.09 -17.63 10.35
C GLY A 341 -3.68 -17.76 10.95
N VAL A 342 -3.51 -18.57 12.00
CA VAL A 342 -2.22 -18.82 12.65
C VAL A 342 -1.27 -19.58 11.71
N GLU A 343 -1.77 -20.63 11.05
CA GLU A 343 -1.00 -21.40 10.08
C GLU A 343 -0.63 -20.56 8.85
N PHE A 344 -1.52 -19.64 8.45
CA PHE A 344 -1.24 -18.73 7.36
C PHE A 344 -0.13 -17.73 7.72
N VAL A 345 -0.15 -17.18 8.95
CA VAL A 345 0.94 -16.36 9.48
C VAL A 345 2.26 -17.13 9.45
N GLN A 346 2.27 -18.37 9.94
CA GLN A 346 3.47 -19.23 9.94
C GLN A 346 3.97 -19.51 8.52
N HIS A 347 3.07 -19.82 7.58
CA HIS A 347 3.41 -20.02 6.18
C HIS A 347 4.11 -18.77 5.58
N ASN A 348 3.56 -17.59 5.84
CA ASN A 348 4.08 -16.33 5.30
C ASN A 348 5.39 -15.87 5.97
N MET A 349 5.87 -16.50 7.03
CA MET A 349 7.22 -16.25 7.56
C MET A 349 8.28 -16.74 6.56
N SER A 350 8.04 -17.90 5.94
CA SER A 350 9.04 -18.58 5.09
C SER A 350 8.75 -18.45 3.60
N PHE A 351 7.49 -18.34 3.20
CA PHE A 351 7.08 -18.39 1.80
C PHE A 351 6.38 -17.11 1.36
N ILE A 352 6.56 -16.75 0.09
CA ILE A 352 5.86 -15.60 -0.51
C ILE A 352 4.49 -16.05 -0.99
N THR A 353 3.45 -15.39 -0.48
CA THR A 353 2.07 -15.53 -0.96
C THR A 353 1.63 -14.30 -1.74
N ARG A 354 1.06 -14.54 -2.91
CA ARG A 354 0.35 -13.55 -3.73
C ARG A 354 -1.16 -13.69 -3.55
N ILE A 355 -1.82 -12.57 -3.29
CA ILE A 355 -3.29 -12.47 -3.26
C ILE A 355 -3.75 -11.59 -4.41
N TYR A 356 -4.79 -12.00 -5.12
CA TYR A 356 -5.33 -11.23 -6.24
C TYR A 356 -6.86 -11.09 -6.20
N PRO A 357 -7.43 -10.04 -6.84
CA PRO A 357 -8.85 -9.77 -6.82
C PRO A 357 -9.66 -10.90 -7.49
N ALA A 358 -10.89 -11.14 -7.01
CA ALA A 358 -11.79 -12.13 -7.63
C ALA A 358 -12.17 -11.75 -9.08
N GLY A 359 -12.37 -12.74 -9.96
CA GLY A 359 -12.79 -12.54 -11.35
C GLY A 359 -14.12 -11.79 -11.49
N SER A 360 -15.00 -11.93 -10.51
CA SER A 360 -16.26 -11.17 -10.41
C SER A 360 -16.08 -9.64 -10.31
N ARG A 361 -14.88 -9.14 -9.98
CA ARG A 361 -14.56 -7.70 -9.93
C ARG A 361 -14.26 -7.13 -11.32
N THR A 362 -15.17 -7.33 -12.25
CA THR A 362 -15.03 -6.95 -13.67
C THR A 362 -14.84 -5.44 -13.88
N LEU A 363 -15.31 -4.60 -12.95
CA LEU A 363 -15.08 -3.15 -12.94
C LEU A 363 -13.75 -2.74 -12.26
N SER A 364 -12.82 -3.68 -12.08
CA SER A 364 -11.50 -3.47 -11.46
C SER A 364 -11.56 -2.97 -10.01
N SER A 365 -12.66 -3.18 -9.29
CA SER A 365 -12.74 -2.82 -7.86
C SER A 365 -11.66 -3.56 -7.04
N ASN A 366 -11.34 -3.05 -5.86
CA ASN A 366 -10.34 -3.66 -4.97
C ASN A 366 -10.99 -4.21 -3.70
N TYR A 367 -10.40 -5.28 -3.15
CA TYR A 367 -10.67 -5.77 -1.80
C TYR A 367 -9.91 -4.93 -0.75
N ASN A 368 -10.12 -5.18 0.54
CA ASN A 368 -9.39 -4.49 1.60
C ASN A 368 -8.01 -5.16 1.81
N PRO A 369 -6.88 -4.54 1.45
CA PRO A 369 -5.56 -5.19 1.55
C PRO A 369 -5.14 -5.49 3.00
N GLN A 370 -5.67 -4.76 3.99
CA GLN A 370 -5.31 -4.95 5.39
C GLN A 370 -5.63 -6.35 5.90
N GLU A 371 -6.68 -7.00 5.38
CA GLU A 371 -7.06 -8.36 5.82
C GLU A 371 -5.95 -9.39 5.52
N PHE A 372 -5.16 -9.17 4.47
CA PHE A 372 -4.09 -10.06 4.06
C PHE A 372 -2.72 -9.64 4.61
N TRP A 373 -2.49 -8.34 4.83
CA TRP A 373 -1.31 -7.88 5.57
C TRP A 373 -1.33 -8.36 7.03
N ASN A 374 -2.52 -8.50 7.64
CA ASN A 374 -2.67 -9.04 8.99
C ASN A 374 -2.15 -10.48 9.13
N VAL A 375 -2.12 -11.25 8.05
CA VAL A 375 -1.53 -12.60 8.03
C VAL A 375 -0.13 -12.64 7.42
N GLY A 376 0.47 -11.48 7.15
CA GLY A 376 1.82 -11.36 6.62
C GLY A 376 1.99 -11.69 5.14
N ALA A 377 0.90 -11.76 4.36
CA ALA A 377 0.99 -11.97 2.91
C ALA A 377 1.71 -10.79 2.24
N GLN A 378 2.69 -11.10 1.39
CA GLN A 378 3.65 -10.14 0.89
C GLN A 378 3.18 -9.46 -0.39
N LEU A 379 2.64 -10.23 -1.34
CA LEU A 379 2.22 -9.76 -2.67
C LEU A 379 0.71 -9.58 -2.73
N VAL A 380 0.19 -8.61 -1.98
CA VAL A 380 -1.24 -8.27 -1.95
C VAL A 380 -1.56 -7.38 -3.16
N ALA A 381 -1.90 -8.01 -4.29
CA ALA A 381 -2.04 -7.35 -5.58
C ALA A 381 -3.37 -6.61 -5.72
N LEU A 382 -3.31 -5.32 -6.08
CA LEU A 382 -4.47 -4.46 -6.28
C LEU A 382 -4.54 -3.94 -7.73
N ASN A 383 -5.73 -3.60 -8.19
CA ASN A 383 -5.95 -2.84 -9.42
C ASN A 383 -5.55 -1.37 -9.19
N PHE A 384 -4.33 -0.99 -9.58
CA PHE A 384 -3.75 0.34 -9.33
C PHE A 384 -4.48 1.48 -10.05
N GLN A 385 -5.21 1.17 -11.12
CA GLN A 385 -6.06 2.12 -11.84
C GLN A 385 -7.33 2.51 -11.07
N SER A 386 -7.67 1.77 -10.02
CA SER A 386 -8.91 1.94 -9.28
C SER A 386 -8.74 2.76 -8.01
N VAL A 387 -9.41 3.91 -7.96
CA VAL A 387 -9.39 4.83 -6.80
C VAL A 387 -10.22 4.31 -5.63
N GLY A 388 -9.94 4.83 -4.43
CA GLY A 388 -10.74 4.61 -3.23
C GLY A 388 -9.96 3.96 -2.09
N LEU A 389 -10.70 3.58 -1.03
CA LEU A 389 -10.12 3.16 0.24
C LEU A 389 -8.99 2.11 0.12
N PRO A 390 -9.11 1.02 -0.67
CA PRO A 390 -8.01 0.07 -0.81
C PRO A 390 -6.69 0.68 -1.31
N MET A 391 -6.76 1.57 -2.30
CA MET A 391 -5.58 2.26 -2.82
C MET A 391 -5.10 3.37 -1.88
N ASP A 392 -6.01 4.04 -1.16
CA ASP A 392 -5.64 4.96 -0.07
C ASP A 392 -4.79 4.23 1.00
N LEU A 393 -5.20 3.01 1.40
CA LEU A 393 -4.46 2.18 2.35
C LEU A 393 -3.12 1.71 1.77
N ASN A 394 -3.10 1.29 0.50
CA ASN A 394 -1.87 0.88 -0.19
C ASN A 394 -0.85 2.02 -0.22
N ASN A 395 -1.25 3.18 -0.75
CA ASN A 395 -0.38 4.34 -0.85
C ASN A 395 0.03 4.85 0.53
N GLY A 396 -0.90 4.82 1.49
CA GLY A 396 -0.65 5.16 2.88
C GLY A 396 0.40 4.28 3.53
N ARG A 397 0.37 2.96 3.29
CA ARG A 397 1.37 2.01 3.82
C ARG A 397 2.71 2.14 3.12
N PHE A 398 2.72 2.19 1.79
CA PHE A 398 3.95 2.13 1.00
C PHE A 398 4.64 3.47 0.80
N GLN A 399 4.09 4.60 1.27
CA GLN A 399 4.87 5.84 1.42
C GLN A 399 5.94 5.74 2.53
N ASP A 400 5.79 4.79 3.46
CA ASP A 400 6.75 4.50 4.51
C ASP A 400 8.05 3.93 3.93
N ASN A 401 9.10 3.91 4.75
CA ASN A 401 10.42 3.40 4.39
C ASN A 401 10.97 4.02 3.08
N GLY A 402 10.75 5.33 2.91
CA GLY A 402 11.17 6.11 1.76
C GLY A 402 10.43 5.83 0.47
N GLY A 403 9.21 5.29 0.53
CA GLY A 403 8.44 5.03 -0.70
C GLY A 403 9.00 3.87 -1.51
N CYS A 404 9.89 3.06 -0.92
CA CYS A 404 10.74 2.15 -1.69
C CYS A 404 10.03 0.88 -2.19
N GLY A 405 8.77 0.67 -1.76
CA GLY A 405 7.92 -0.45 -2.16
C GLY A 405 8.08 -1.72 -1.32
N TYR A 406 8.97 -1.71 -0.33
CA TYR A 406 9.22 -2.80 0.62
C TYR A 406 9.08 -2.31 2.06
N ILE A 407 8.18 -2.91 2.83
CA ILE A 407 7.94 -2.59 4.24
C ILE A 407 8.24 -3.83 5.09
N LEU A 408 9.20 -3.74 6.00
CA LEU A 408 9.55 -4.84 6.89
C LEU A 408 8.34 -5.19 7.78
N LYS A 409 7.97 -6.47 7.82
CA LYS A 409 6.89 -6.97 8.67
C LYS A 409 7.26 -6.85 10.15
N PRO A 410 6.27 -6.67 11.05
CA PRO A 410 6.50 -6.76 12.50
C PRO A 410 7.12 -8.10 12.90
N ASP A 411 7.88 -8.12 13.99
CA ASP A 411 8.64 -9.30 14.43
C ASP A 411 7.78 -10.55 14.60
N PHE A 412 6.54 -10.39 15.07
CA PHE A 412 5.60 -11.50 15.27
C PHE A 412 5.03 -12.10 13.97
N LEU A 413 5.25 -11.44 12.82
CA LEU A 413 4.98 -11.97 11.47
C LEU A 413 6.24 -12.46 10.74
N ARG A 414 7.38 -12.50 11.45
CA ARG A 414 8.69 -12.96 10.96
C ARG A 414 9.30 -14.07 11.82
N SER A 415 8.99 -14.09 13.11
CA SER A 415 9.53 -15.05 14.08
C SER A 415 8.40 -15.83 14.77
N GLY A 416 8.56 -17.16 14.84
CA GLY A 416 7.54 -18.07 15.39
C GLY A 416 7.44 -18.07 16.92
N GLU A 417 8.34 -17.39 17.64
CA GLU A 417 8.48 -17.53 19.09
C GLU A 417 7.29 -16.99 19.89
N LYS A 418 6.55 -16.00 19.36
CA LYS A 418 5.49 -15.30 20.12
C LYS A 418 4.06 -15.71 19.79
N GLY A 419 3.84 -16.58 18.80
CA GLY A 419 2.52 -17.09 18.39
C GLY A 419 1.48 -15.98 18.16
N PHE A 420 1.33 -15.48 16.93
CA PHE A 420 0.35 -14.46 16.60
C PHE A 420 -0.91 -15.06 15.96
N ASP A 421 -2.07 -14.85 16.59
CA ASP A 421 -3.38 -15.17 16.00
C ASP A 421 -4.05 -13.90 15.47
N PRO A 422 -4.18 -13.73 14.14
CA PRO A 422 -4.77 -12.53 13.52
C PRO A 422 -6.26 -12.34 13.84
N ASN A 423 -6.94 -13.38 14.33
CA ASN A 423 -8.38 -13.36 14.65
C ASN A 423 -8.65 -13.26 16.16
N ALA A 424 -7.60 -13.15 16.99
CA ALA A 424 -7.78 -13.01 18.42
C ALA A 424 -8.58 -11.75 18.75
N PHE A 425 -9.56 -11.86 19.65
CA PHE A 425 -10.31 -10.70 20.15
C PHE A 425 -9.44 -9.75 20.98
N LYS A 426 -8.33 -10.24 21.51
CA LYS A 426 -7.36 -9.49 22.28
C LYS A 426 -5.98 -10.14 22.14
N HIS A 427 -4.97 -9.32 21.88
CA HIS A 427 -3.59 -9.79 21.78
C HIS A 427 -2.85 -9.65 23.13
N SER A 428 -1.79 -10.42 23.32
CA SER A 428 -0.92 -10.39 24.49
C SER A 428 0.02 -9.17 24.54
N MET A 429 -0.07 -8.29 23.53
CA MET A 429 0.73 -7.07 23.42
C MET A 429 0.14 -5.95 24.26
N LYS A 430 0.97 -4.99 24.69
CA LYS A 430 0.51 -3.83 25.46
C LYS A 430 -0.25 -2.88 24.53
N PRO A 431 -1.54 -2.62 24.74
CA PRO A 431 -2.29 -1.71 23.90
C PRO A 431 -1.77 -0.28 24.01
N VAL A 432 -1.87 0.45 22.92
CA VAL A 432 -1.57 1.87 22.84
C VAL A 432 -2.87 2.66 22.91
N HIS A 433 -2.91 3.67 23.77
CA HIS A 433 -4.05 4.58 23.87
C HIS A 433 -3.77 5.86 23.09
N LEU A 434 -4.44 6.03 21.95
CA LEU A 434 -4.29 7.18 21.07
C LEU A 434 -5.38 8.22 21.35
N LEU A 435 -4.97 9.43 21.72
CA LEU A 435 -5.80 10.62 21.80
C LEU A 435 -5.48 11.53 20.61
N LEU A 436 -6.48 11.78 19.77
CA LEU A 436 -6.43 12.70 18.65
C LEU A 436 -7.38 13.86 18.89
N LYS A 437 -6.85 15.09 18.97
CA LYS A 437 -7.68 16.29 18.93
C LYS A 437 -7.72 16.83 17.51
N VAL A 438 -8.88 16.76 16.86
CA VAL A 438 -9.11 17.40 15.57
C VAL A 438 -9.43 18.87 15.83
N ILE A 439 -8.48 19.77 15.56
CA ILE A 439 -8.58 21.18 15.96
C ILE A 439 -9.31 21.98 14.88
N SER A 440 -8.76 22.01 13.67
CA SER A 440 -9.28 22.82 12.56
C SER A 440 -8.84 22.30 11.20
N GLY A 441 -9.47 22.80 10.14
CA GLY A 441 -9.08 22.60 8.76
C GLY A 441 -8.65 23.92 8.12
N SER A 442 -7.94 23.86 7.00
CA SER A 442 -7.56 25.02 6.20
C SER A 442 -7.77 24.71 4.73
N ASN A 443 -8.29 25.68 3.98
CA ASN A 443 -8.32 25.66 2.51
C ASN A 443 -8.96 24.40 1.90
N LEU A 444 -10.05 23.91 2.48
CA LEU A 444 -10.74 22.73 1.97
C LEU A 444 -11.39 23.06 0.61
N PRO A 445 -11.32 22.17 -0.40
CA PRO A 445 -11.93 22.43 -1.69
C PRO A 445 -13.45 22.40 -1.59
N ASP A 446 -14.11 23.41 -2.18
CA ASP A 446 -15.56 23.45 -2.26
C ASP A 446 -16.13 22.38 -3.22
N PRO A 447 -17.34 21.88 -2.96
CA PRO A 447 -18.05 21.00 -3.89
C PRO A 447 -18.27 21.68 -5.26
N LYS A 448 -18.23 20.89 -6.36
CA LYS A 448 -18.35 21.37 -7.76
C LYS A 448 -19.66 22.12 -8.11
N MET A 449 -20.63 22.22 -7.20
CA MET A 449 -21.97 22.78 -7.46
C MET A 449 -22.28 24.13 -6.77
N GLY A 450 -21.26 24.86 -6.30
CA GLY A 450 -21.47 26.19 -5.69
C GLY A 450 -22.24 26.15 -4.35
N LYS A 451 -22.37 24.97 -3.75
CA LYS A 451 -22.85 24.80 -2.38
C LYS A 451 -21.69 24.98 -1.44
N SER A 452 -21.90 25.74 -0.37
CA SER A 452 -20.95 25.87 0.72
C SER A 452 -20.63 24.50 1.33
N LEU A 453 -19.37 24.29 1.70
CA LEU A 453 -18.94 23.05 2.32
C LEU A 453 -19.39 22.99 3.78
N ASP A 454 -20.08 21.90 4.14
CA ASP A 454 -20.32 21.49 5.53
C ASP A 454 -19.33 20.40 5.95
N PRO A 455 -18.09 20.71 6.37
CA PRO A 455 -17.09 19.68 6.59
C PRO A 455 -17.20 19.01 7.96
N LEU A 456 -17.06 17.69 7.96
CA LEU A 456 -16.75 16.87 9.13
C LEU A 456 -15.45 16.10 8.89
N VAL A 457 -14.77 15.71 9.97
CA VAL A 457 -13.57 14.86 9.89
C VAL A 457 -13.90 13.49 10.45
N ARG A 458 -13.66 12.45 9.64
CA ARG A 458 -13.69 11.06 10.07
C ARG A 458 -12.26 10.54 10.22
N VAL A 459 -12.01 9.88 11.34
CA VAL A 459 -10.76 9.16 11.62
C VAL A 459 -11.06 7.67 11.73
N GLU A 460 -10.30 6.88 10.99
CA GLU A 460 -10.45 5.43 10.86
C GLU A 460 -9.12 4.75 11.21
N ILE A 461 -9.20 3.68 12.00
CA ILE A 461 -8.08 2.79 12.28
C ILE A 461 -8.30 1.52 11.45
N HIS A 462 -7.32 1.15 10.64
CA HIS A 462 -7.30 -0.06 9.85
C HIS A 462 -6.11 -0.91 10.29
N GLY A 463 -6.35 -2.08 10.88
CA GLY A 463 -5.28 -2.91 11.43
C GLY A 463 -5.76 -4.33 11.68
N ALA A 464 -5.36 -4.90 12.82
CA ALA A 464 -5.97 -6.13 13.32
C ALA A 464 -7.50 -5.98 13.45
N MET A 465 -8.20 -7.11 13.51
CA MET A 465 -9.66 -7.10 13.62
C MET A 465 -10.13 -6.40 14.91
N SER A 466 -9.38 -6.56 16.00
CA SER A 466 -9.63 -5.89 17.29
C SER A 466 -9.51 -4.37 17.24
N ASP A 467 -8.65 -3.84 16.35
CA ASP A 467 -8.33 -2.41 16.27
C ASP A 467 -9.21 -1.65 15.28
N SER A 468 -9.80 -2.36 14.32
CA SER A 468 -10.47 -1.75 13.17
C SER A 468 -11.75 -1.02 13.58
N CYS A 469 -11.71 0.31 13.57
CA CYS A 469 -12.83 1.13 14.02
C CYS A 469 -12.83 2.53 13.38
N ARG A 470 -13.95 3.25 13.51
CA ARG A 470 -14.09 4.62 13.02
C ARG A 470 -14.77 5.54 14.03
N ARG A 471 -14.41 6.81 14.00
CA ARG A 471 -15.01 7.91 14.76
C ARG A 471 -15.04 9.16 13.89
N GLN A 472 -15.89 10.13 14.23
CA GLN A 472 -16.00 11.37 13.47
C GLN A 472 -16.35 12.56 14.37
N THR A 473 -16.02 13.75 13.90
CA THR A 473 -16.46 15.01 14.50
C THR A 473 -17.89 15.34 14.08
N ASP A 474 -18.49 16.34 14.73
CA ASP A 474 -19.65 17.04 14.17
C ASP A 474 -19.26 17.81 12.89
N ALA A 475 -20.25 18.13 12.07
CA ALA A 475 -20.04 18.99 10.91
C ALA A 475 -20.00 20.46 11.31
N VAL A 476 -19.13 21.23 10.66
CA VAL A 476 -19.15 22.70 10.72
C VAL A 476 -19.95 23.18 9.51
N LYS A 477 -20.90 24.09 9.69
CA LYS A 477 -21.71 24.59 8.57
C LYS A 477 -20.99 25.65 7.75
N ASP A 478 -21.18 25.61 6.44
CA ASP A 478 -20.82 26.64 5.47
C ASP A 478 -19.39 27.19 5.63
N ASN A 479 -18.40 26.33 5.88
CA ASN A 479 -17.02 26.77 6.13
C ASN A 479 -15.98 25.82 5.53
N SER A 480 -15.53 26.12 4.33
CA SER A 480 -14.39 25.47 3.66
C SER A 480 -13.03 26.09 4.00
N LEU A 481 -12.99 27.37 4.37
CA LEU A 481 -11.74 28.12 4.49
C LEU A 481 -10.98 27.78 5.79
N ASN A 482 -11.67 27.73 6.93
CA ASN A 482 -11.06 27.56 8.25
C ASN A 482 -11.98 26.92 9.31
N PRO A 483 -12.63 25.77 9.03
CA PRO A 483 -13.52 25.12 9.98
C PRO A 483 -12.79 24.76 11.29
N ARG A 484 -13.48 24.84 12.41
CA ARG A 484 -12.96 24.51 13.75
C ARG A 484 -13.87 23.49 14.41
N TRP A 485 -13.29 22.35 14.78
CA TRP A 485 -14.01 21.27 15.47
C TRP A 485 -13.68 21.23 16.95
N GLY A 486 -12.39 21.31 17.31
CA GLY A 486 -11.93 21.21 18.69
C GLY A 486 -12.25 19.87 19.37
N SER A 487 -12.62 18.84 18.60
CA SER A 487 -13.12 17.55 19.10
C SER A 487 -11.95 16.63 19.47
N ALA A 488 -12.04 15.98 20.64
CA ALA A 488 -11.13 14.91 21.03
C ALA A 488 -11.73 13.54 20.68
N ILE A 489 -10.94 12.68 20.06
CA ILE A 489 -11.30 11.33 19.65
C ILE A 489 -10.25 10.38 20.21
N ASN A 490 -10.70 9.32 20.87
CA ASN A 490 -9.82 8.34 21.50
C ASN A 490 -9.94 6.97 20.82
N PHE A 491 -8.82 6.27 20.73
CA PHE A 491 -8.69 4.92 20.22
C PHE A 491 -7.84 4.08 21.18
N THR A 492 -8.16 2.80 21.29
CA THR A 492 -7.28 1.78 21.88
C THR A 492 -6.83 0.88 20.74
N ILE A 493 -5.52 0.72 20.58
CA ILE A 493 -4.90 -0.03 19.48
C ILE A 493 -4.06 -1.14 20.11
N ASP A 494 -4.49 -2.38 19.99
CA ASP A 494 -3.84 -3.57 20.52
C ASP A 494 -2.61 -3.96 19.69
N VAL A 495 -2.62 -3.73 18.37
CA VAL A 495 -1.55 -4.10 17.43
C VAL A 495 -1.08 -2.88 16.61
N PRO A 496 -0.42 -1.90 17.25
CA PRO A 496 -0.01 -0.65 16.60
C PRO A 496 0.91 -0.86 15.39
N GLU A 497 1.69 -1.93 15.36
CA GLU A 497 2.62 -2.25 14.26
C GLU A 497 1.89 -2.65 12.95
N LEU A 498 0.63 -3.07 13.02
CA LEU A 498 -0.20 -3.35 11.84
C LEU A 498 -1.12 -2.19 11.46
N ALA A 499 -1.34 -1.23 12.37
CA ALA A 499 -2.34 -0.20 12.23
C ALA A 499 -1.95 0.90 11.23
N LEU A 500 -2.91 1.28 10.38
CA LEU A 500 -2.94 2.49 9.57
C LEU A 500 -3.98 3.45 10.16
N VAL A 501 -3.65 4.73 10.22
CA VAL A 501 -4.58 5.80 10.59
C VAL A 501 -4.99 6.52 9.32
N ARG A 502 -6.30 6.66 9.10
CA ARG A 502 -6.86 7.37 7.96
C ARG A 502 -7.70 8.56 8.42
N PHE A 503 -7.32 9.75 7.96
CA PHE A 503 -8.08 10.98 8.09
C PHE A 503 -8.89 11.19 6.82
N SER A 504 -10.18 11.48 6.93
CA SER A 504 -10.98 11.91 5.78
C SER A 504 -11.85 13.10 6.13
N VAL A 505 -11.69 14.17 5.36
CA VAL A 505 -12.59 15.31 5.37
C VAL A 505 -13.76 14.98 4.47
N ARG A 506 -14.98 15.16 4.97
CA ARG A 506 -16.20 14.82 4.25
C ARG A 506 -17.18 15.96 4.29
N HIS A 507 -17.92 16.15 3.21
CA HIS A 507 -19.05 17.07 3.13
C HIS A 507 -20.30 16.38 3.63
N GLN A 508 -20.97 16.91 4.65
CA GLN A 508 -22.26 16.38 5.09
C GLN A 508 -23.33 16.66 4.02
N THR A 509 -23.92 15.61 3.44
CA THR A 509 -24.99 15.73 2.43
C THR A 509 -26.37 15.37 2.97
N GLY A 510 -26.43 14.78 4.17
CA GLY A 510 -27.65 14.43 4.88
C GLY A 510 -27.34 14.02 6.33
N PRO A 511 -28.34 13.54 7.09
CA PRO A 511 -28.15 13.20 8.50
C PRO A 511 -27.10 12.11 8.73
N LEU A 512 -27.00 11.13 7.82
CA LEU A 512 -26.08 9.99 7.90
C LEU A 512 -25.19 9.84 6.65
N THR A 513 -25.39 10.68 5.64
CA THR A 513 -24.67 10.61 4.36
C THR A 513 -23.65 11.74 4.26
N SER A 514 -22.51 11.43 3.67
CA SER A 514 -21.46 12.40 3.44
C SER A 514 -20.61 11.99 2.25
N ASP A 515 -20.06 12.97 1.55
CA ASP A 515 -19.20 12.77 0.38
C ASP A 515 -17.74 13.08 0.74
N LEU A 516 -16.80 12.37 0.11
CA LEU A 516 -15.38 12.58 0.36
C LEU A 516 -14.93 13.92 -0.25
N VAL A 517 -14.22 14.73 0.54
CA VAL A 517 -13.57 15.97 0.09
C VAL A 517 -12.08 15.73 -0.12
N GLY A 518 -11.43 15.13 0.88
CA GLY A 518 -10.03 14.75 0.81
C GLY A 518 -9.68 13.74 1.90
N GLN A 519 -8.57 13.03 1.72
CA GLN A 519 -8.13 11.99 2.64
C GLN A 519 -6.62 12.01 2.83
N TYR A 520 -6.16 11.42 3.94
CA TYR A 520 -4.76 11.07 4.13
C TYR A 520 -4.66 9.81 5.00
N THR A 521 -3.87 8.84 4.55
CA THR A 521 -3.59 7.61 5.30
C THR A 521 -2.10 7.53 5.58
N LEU A 522 -1.71 7.05 6.76
CA LEU A 522 -0.33 6.73 7.12
C LEU A 522 -0.26 5.56 8.13
N PRO A 523 0.87 4.87 8.26
CA PRO A 523 1.08 3.91 9.33
C PRO A 523 1.10 4.60 10.69
N PHE A 524 0.55 3.93 11.70
CA PHE A 524 0.59 4.44 13.07
C PHE A 524 2.04 4.66 13.55
N SER A 525 2.96 3.76 13.20
CA SER A 525 4.38 3.86 13.49
C SER A 525 5.07 5.09 12.87
N SER A 526 4.50 5.66 11.80
CA SER A 526 5.02 6.87 11.14
C SER A 526 4.28 8.15 11.57
N MET A 527 3.38 8.05 12.56
CA MET A 527 2.60 9.19 13.06
C MET A 527 3.31 9.90 14.21
N LYS A 528 3.71 11.16 13.97
CA LYS A 528 4.35 12.00 14.98
C LYS A 528 3.35 12.48 16.03
N ARG A 529 3.81 12.57 17.29
CA ARG A 529 3.08 13.14 18.44
C ARG A 529 3.10 14.67 18.42
N GLY A 530 2.20 15.32 19.14
CA GLY A 530 2.12 16.76 19.32
C GLY A 530 1.23 17.49 18.31
N TYR A 531 1.39 18.80 18.21
CA TYR A 531 0.64 19.60 17.23
C TYR A 531 1.20 19.39 15.83
N ARG A 532 0.39 18.78 14.96
CA ARG A 532 0.77 18.40 13.60
C ARG A 532 -0.24 18.89 12.58
N TRP A 533 0.20 19.11 11.36
CA TRP A 533 -0.70 19.28 10.23
C TRP A 533 -0.75 18.00 9.38
N VAL A 534 -1.92 17.74 8.80
CA VAL A 534 -2.18 16.59 7.93
C VAL A 534 -2.43 17.12 6.52
N PRO A 535 -1.57 16.81 5.52
CA PRO A 535 -1.85 17.13 4.12
C PRO A 535 -3.12 16.41 3.68
N LEU A 536 -3.91 16.99 2.77
CA LEU A 536 -5.03 16.29 2.16
C LEU A 536 -4.73 15.90 0.71
N LEU A 537 -5.17 14.71 0.35
CA LEU A 537 -5.15 14.17 -1.00
C LEU A 537 -6.56 14.06 -1.56
N SER A 538 -6.70 14.19 -2.87
CA SER A 538 -7.95 13.98 -3.58
C SER A 538 -8.35 12.50 -3.57
N ARG A 539 -9.53 12.18 -4.10
CA ARG A 539 -9.96 10.80 -4.29
C ARG A 539 -9.00 9.99 -5.19
N GLU A 540 -8.36 10.66 -6.13
CA GLU A 540 -7.37 10.10 -7.05
C GLU A 540 -5.96 10.04 -6.45
N GLY A 541 -5.77 10.53 -5.21
CA GLY A 541 -4.46 10.55 -4.54
C GLY A 541 -3.59 11.76 -4.89
N HIS A 542 -4.10 12.76 -5.63
CA HIS A 542 -3.35 13.98 -5.93
C HIS A 542 -3.32 14.93 -4.73
N SER A 543 -2.23 15.68 -4.57
CA SER A 543 -2.14 16.70 -3.53
C SER A 543 -3.24 17.76 -3.68
N LEU A 544 -3.91 18.09 -2.57
CA LEU A 544 -4.86 19.20 -2.47
C LEU A 544 -4.23 20.45 -1.83
N ASP A 545 -2.90 20.55 -1.80
CA ASP A 545 -2.18 21.70 -1.23
C ASP A 545 -2.80 23.04 -1.69
N PRO A 546 -3.12 23.98 -0.77
CA PRO A 546 -2.79 24.01 0.66
C PRO A 546 -3.83 23.38 1.62
N ALA A 547 -4.75 22.54 1.13
CA ALA A 547 -5.77 21.92 1.97
C ALA A 547 -5.15 20.98 3.03
N SER A 548 -5.47 21.23 4.30
CA SER A 548 -4.90 20.49 5.43
C SER A 548 -5.80 20.44 6.65
N LEU A 549 -5.52 19.50 7.55
CA LEU A 549 -6.04 19.50 8.93
C LEU A 549 -4.94 19.94 9.89
N PHE A 550 -5.32 20.58 11.00
CA PHE A 550 -4.46 20.80 12.15
C PHE A 550 -4.99 19.98 13.33
N ILE A 551 -4.11 19.16 13.90
CA ILE A 551 -4.45 18.17 14.92
C ILE A 551 -3.44 18.21 16.07
N TYR A 552 -3.82 17.65 17.21
CA TYR A 552 -2.90 17.27 18.27
C TYR A 552 -2.93 15.77 18.48
N VAL A 553 -1.77 15.14 18.49
CA VAL A 553 -1.59 13.69 18.58
C VAL A 553 -0.92 13.34 19.90
N TRP A 554 -1.49 12.43 20.67
CA TRP A 554 -0.85 11.88 21.86
C TRP A 554 -1.11 10.38 21.97
N TYR A 555 -0.10 9.61 22.37
CA TYR A 555 -0.28 8.20 22.68
C TYR A 555 0.73 7.71 23.71
N CYS A 556 0.35 6.70 24.50
CA CYS A 556 1.17 6.10 25.58
C CYS A 556 1.24 4.57 25.53
#